data_AF-A0A832NHJ3-F1
#
_entry.id   AF-A0A832NHJ3-F1
#
_cell.length_a   1.000
_cell.length_b   1.000
_cell.length_c   1.000
_cell.angle_alpha   90.00
_cell.angle_beta   90.00
_cell.angle_gamma   90.00
#
_symmetry.space_group_name_H-M   'P 1'
#
loop_
_entity.id
_entity.type
_entity.pdbx_description
1 polymer ?
#
loop_
_entity_poly.entity_id
_entity_poly.type
_entity_poly.pdbx_seq_one_letter_code
_entity_poly.pdbx_strand_id
1 'polypeptide(L)'
;MLVITLYKAVPSRTTKVVTVGGVLRREEMDLVMNPFDSKAVEASDYLKRAFGGKVVSLTMGPDFKLKTIAANLFAAPVEGIDESYILSDRRMAGADTWATSYTLSLGIKKIVQQHLDPINELISILERGEGAERFVERARDLYGQNLVPHIVYSTLPTLRGKTVSDRLVSGEITAEDALNILRRVREEVRKFVVIAGIKTSDGETGSTGPQVAEALSIELGIPVPSVTYVRDLDADVEAGQVYVERRLGDLIQRLQVPLPCVLTISTEYRPRVPSLKMKKRAILYSYARKVYESVVWNADAIGADPQKIGLAGSPTIVGPGIDIGTPPVQKIVGTTRVLASRVEPFELNGKTYGPYERFTRLEDLPEEAAKHLEERGLVKIFSLEDLVEELFGGWIKVAGEQRV
;
A
#
# COMPACT_ATOMS: atom_id res chain seq x y z
N MET A 1 3.45 -3.01 -20.31
CA MET A 1 2.73 -3.92 -19.39
C MET A 1 1.70 -3.14 -18.58
N LEU A 2 0.49 -3.66 -18.43
CA LEU A 2 -0.52 -3.08 -17.54
C LEU A 2 -0.30 -3.61 -16.11
N VAL A 3 -0.13 -2.72 -15.14
CA VAL A 3 0.07 -3.07 -13.72
C VAL A 3 -1.12 -2.55 -12.92
N ILE A 4 -1.93 -3.45 -12.38
CA ILE A 4 -3.13 -3.10 -11.62
C ILE A 4 -2.82 -3.19 -10.13
N THR A 5 -2.88 -2.07 -9.42
CA THR A 5 -2.57 -2.02 -7.98
C THR A 5 -3.85 -1.91 -7.17
N LEU A 6 -4.09 -2.90 -6.31
CA LEU A 6 -5.19 -2.87 -5.37
C LEU A 6 -4.75 -2.17 -4.11
N TYR A 7 -5.58 -1.26 -3.61
CA TYR A 7 -5.39 -0.70 -2.28
C TYR A 7 -6.71 -0.55 -1.54
N LYS A 8 -6.63 -0.61 -0.21
CA LYS A 8 -7.74 -0.40 0.70
C LYS A 8 -7.49 0.85 1.53
N ALA A 9 -8.56 1.61 1.79
CA ALA A 9 -8.56 2.64 2.81
C ALA A 9 -8.93 2.03 4.17
N VAL A 10 -8.10 2.28 5.18
CA VAL A 10 -8.28 1.79 6.55
C VAL A 10 -8.35 2.97 7.51
N PRO A 11 -9.00 2.82 8.68
CA PRO A 11 -8.99 3.88 9.68
C PRO A 11 -7.57 4.21 10.15
N SER A 12 -7.26 5.49 10.29
CA SER A 12 -6.00 5.93 10.88
C SER A 12 -5.86 5.43 12.32
N ARG A 13 -4.64 5.06 12.73
CA ARG A 13 -4.31 4.65 14.10
C ARG A 13 -4.50 5.77 15.14
N THR A 14 -4.52 7.03 14.70
CA THR A 14 -4.72 8.20 15.57
C THR A 14 -6.18 8.51 15.85
N THR A 15 -7.10 7.86 15.13
CA THR A 15 -8.53 8.10 15.28
C THR A 15 -9.02 7.44 16.56
N LYS A 16 -9.48 8.25 17.52
CA LYS A 16 -10.17 7.74 18.71
C LYS A 16 -11.38 6.94 18.25
N VAL A 17 -11.50 5.71 18.75
CA VAL A 17 -12.67 4.89 18.53
C VAL A 17 -13.86 5.56 19.24
N VAL A 18 -14.73 6.20 18.46
CA VAL A 18 -15.98 6.77 18.98
C VAL A 18 -17.07 5.70 18.87
N THR A 19 -17.40 5.09 20.00
CA THR A 19 -18.54 4.19 20.15
C THR A 19 -19.72 4.97 20.74
N VAL A 20 -20.87 4.90 20.08
CA VAL A 20 -22.15 5.35 20.66
C VAL A 20 -23.06 4.13 20.73
N GLY A 21 -23.36 3.64 21.94
CA GLY A 21 -24.17 2.44 22.14
C GLY A 21 -23.55 1.15 21.60
N GLY A 22 -22.21 1.03 21.61
CA GLY A 22 -21.49 -0.16 21.11
C GLY A 22 -21.29 -0.20 19.58
N VAL A 23 -21.82 0.78 18.84
CA VAL A 23 -21.64 0.89 17.38
C VAL A 23 -20.52 1.89 17.07
N LEU A 24 -19.55 1.47 16.27
CA LEU A 24 -18.43 2.29 15.79
C LEU A 24 -18.90 3.31 14.75
N ARG A 25 -18.73 4.61 15.00
CA ARG A 25 -19.03 5.66 14.00
C ARG A 25 -17.90 5.77 12.97
N ARG A 26 -17.96 4.94 11.93
CA ARG A 26 -16.96 4.90 10.83
C ARG A 26 -16.93 6.17 9.95
N GLU A 27 -17.99 6.97 9.97
CA GLU A 27 -18.11 8.18 9.15
C GLU A 27 -17.14 9.28 9.59
N GLU A 28 -16.93 9.41 10.90
CA GLU A 28 -16.04 10.39 11.54
C GLU A 28 -14.56 9.97 11.55
N MET A 29 -14.24 8.76 11.07
CA MET A 29 -12.87 8.27 11.04
C MET A 29 -12.12 8.77 9.80
N ASP A 30 -10.96 9.37 10.02
CA ASP A 30 -9.99 9.63 8.94
C ASP A 30 -9.53 8.30 8.35
N LEU A 31 -9.73 8.16 7.04
CA LEU A 31 -9.25 7.00 6.30
C LEU A 31 -7.90 7.33 5.65
N VAL A 32 -6.96 6.40 5.81
CA VAL A 32 -5.63 6.45 5.19
C VAL A 32 -5.46 5.23 4.31
N MET A 33 -4.51 5.28 3.37
CA MET A 33 -4.12 4.08 2.64
C MET A 33 -3.59 3.04 3.62
N ASN A 34 -4.03 1.79 3.46
CA ASN A 34 -3.53 0.66 4.22
C ASN A 34 -1.99 0.60 4.13
N PRO A 35 -1.27 0.53 5.27
CA PRO A 35 0.19 0.53 5.26
C PRO A 35 0.81 -0.59 4.43
N PHE A 36 0.16 -1.77 4.35
CA PHE A 36 0.66 -2.88 3.55
C PHE A 36 0.52 -2.64 2.04
N ASP A 37 -0.45 -1.84 1.60
CA ASP A 37 -0.64 -1.52 0.19
C ASP A 37 0.40 -0.49 -0.32
N SER A 38 1.09 0.23 0.57
CA SER A 38 2.24 1.05 0.17
C SER A 38 3.31 0.23 -0.55
N LYS A 39 3.56 -1.00 -0.08
CA LYS A 39 4.50 -1.95 -0.71
C LYS A 39 3.99 -2.47 -2.05
N ALA A 40 2.67 -2.58 -2.21
CA ALA A 40 2.07 -2.90 -3.51
C ALA A 40 2.31 -1.77 -4.51
N VAL A 41 2.10 -0.51 -4.12
CA VAL A 41 2.36 0.65 -4.97
C VAL A 41 3.84 0.75 -5.35
N GLU A 42 4.76 0.52 -4.40
CA GLU A 42 6.21 0.51 -4.65
C GLU A 42 6.63 -0.57 -5.65
N ALA A 43 6.11 -1.79 -5.51
CA ALA A 43 6.31 -2.88 -6.45
C ALA A 43 5.76 -2.56 -7.84
N SER A 44 4.58 -1.97 -7.91
CA SER A 44 3.94 -1.61 -9.17
C SER A 44 4.71 -0.52 -9.93
N ASP A 45 5.18 0.50 -9.21
CA ASP A 45 5.99 1.57 -9.79
C ASP A 45 7.36 1.04 -10.26
N TYR A 46 7.98 0.10 -9.54
CA TYR A 46 9.17 -0.61 -10.02
C TYR A 46 8.93 -1.27 -11.38
N LEU A 47 7.86 -2.07 -11.50
CA LEU A 47 7.54 -2.77 -12.74
C LEU A 47 7.30 -1.81 -13.90
N LYS A 48 6.59 -0.70 -13.68
CA LYS A 48 6.41 0.35 -14.69
C LYS A 48 7.75 0.94 -15.12
N ARG A 49 8.60 1.34 -14.17
CA ARG A 49 9.92 1.96 -14.49
C ARG A 49 10.87 0.99 -15.18
N ALA A 50 10.76 -0.31 -14.88
CA ALA A 50 11.56 -1.36 -15.44
C ALA A 50 11.10 -1.79 -16.85
N PHE A 51 9.79 -1.85 -17.09
CA PHE A 51 9.23 -2.50 -18.28
C PHE A 51 8.30 -1.64 -19.12
N GLY A 52 8.02 -0.41 -18.68
CA GLY A 52 7.07 0.49 -19.32
C GLY A 52 5.63 0.12 -19.02
N GLY A 53 4.71 0.75 -19.74
CA GLY A 53 3.28 0.69 -19.48
C GLY A 53 2.85 1.69 -18.42
N LYS A 54 1.89 1.30 -17.58
CA LYS A 54 1.28 2.18 -16.58
C LYS A 54 0.83 1.42 -15.33
N VAL A 55 0.76 2.15 -14.22
CA VAL A 55 0.17 1.71 -12.95
C VAL A 55 -1.27 2.22 -12.86
N VAL A 56 -2.22 1.30 -12.84
CA VAL A 56 -3.64 1.60 -12.67
C VAL A 56 -4.08 1.14 -11.28
N SER A 57 -4.52 2.05 -10.43
CA SER A 57 -5.02 1.67 -9.11
C SER A 57 -6.51 1.30 -9.18
N LEU A 58 -6.92 0.29 -8.42
CA LEU A 58 -8.32 -0.05 -8.18
C LEU A 58 -8.58 -0.16 -6.67
N THR A 59 -9.65 0.47 -6.22
CA THR A 59 -10.06 0.43 -4.81
C THR A 59 -11.58 0.38 -4.69
N MET A 60 -12.09 -0.04 -3.54
CA MET A 60 -13.53 -0.13 -3.26
C MET A 60 -13.86 0.57 -1.95
N GLY A 61 -14.92 1.38 -1.95
CA GLY A 61 -15.39 2.11 -0.78
C GLY A 61 -15.94 3.50 -1.11
N PRO A 62 -16.15 4.36 -0.10
CA PRO A 62 -16.72 5.70 -0.31
C PRO A 62 -15.79 6.60 -1.15
N ASP A 63 -16.27 7.01 -2.32
CA ASP A 63 -15.45 7.71 -3.32
C ASP A 63 -14.85 9.03 -2.82
N PHE A 64 -15.58 9.81 -2.03
CA PHE A 64 -15.09 11.09 -1.51
C PHE A 64 -13.84 10.94 -0.63
N LYS A 65 -13.69 9.84 0.12
CA LYS A 65 -12.47 9.56 0.91
C LYS A 65 -11.37 8.97 0.03
N LEU A 66 -11.72 8.11 -0.92
CA LEU A 66 -10.78 7.43 -1.79
C LEU A 66 -10.13 8.35 -2.82
N LYS A 67 -10.87 9.35 -3.33
CA LYS A 67 -10.34 10.41 -4.21
C LYS A 67 -9.18 11.17 -3.56
N THR A 68 -9.26 11.45 -2.26
CA THR A 68 -8.17 12.12 -1.51
C THR A 68 -6.92 11.25 -1.44
N ILE A 69 -7.07 9.94 -1.22
CA ILE A 69 -5.94 8.99 -1.22
C ILE A 69 -5.32 8.90 -2.62
N ALA A 70 -6.14 8.79 -3.67
CA ALA A 70 -5.67 8.75 -5.05
C ALA A 70 -4.90 10.02 -5.44
N ALA A 71 -5.36 11.21 -5.03
CA ALA A 71 -4.67 12.48 -5.26
C ALA A 71 -3.21 12.47 -4.73
N ASN A 72 -3.00 11.92 -3.53
CA ASN A 72 -1.66 11.77 -2.96
C ASN A 72 -0.79 10.80 -3.78
N LEU A 73 -1.36 9.69 -4.25
CA LEU A 73 -0.64 8.72 -5.10
C LEU A 73 -0.31 9.28 -6.48
N PHE A 74 -1.14 10.17 -7.02
CA PHE A 74 -0.83 10.87 -8.27
C PHE A 74 0.32 11.87 -8.10
N ALA A 75 0.36 12.59 -6.99
CA ALA A 75 1.41 13.58 -6.69
C ALA A 75 2.79 12.95 -6.44
N ALA A 76 2.84 11.67 -6.07
CA ALA A 76 4.08 10.95 -5.80
C ALA A 76 4.93 10.78 -7.10
N PRO A 77 6.17 11.30 -7.15
CA PRO A 77 7.04 11.19 -8.32
C PRO A 77 7.63 9.77 -8.48
N VAL A 78 7.78 9.06 -7.37
CA VAL A 78 8.17 7.65 -7.24
C VAL A 78 7.12 7.01 -6.33
N GLU A 79 6.82 5.73 -6.51
CA GLU A 79 5.73 5.06 -5.75
C GLU A 79 4.37 5.71 -5.99
N GLY A 80 4.09 6.06 -7.25
CA GLY A 80 2.84 6.70 -7.66
C GLY A 80 2.06 5.88 -8.68
N ILE A 81 0.82 6.29 -8.89
CA ILE A 81 -0.10 5.71 -9.88
C ILE A 81 -0.23 6.62 -11.10
N ASP A 82 -0.66 6.07 -12.23
CA ASP A 82 -0.94 6.82 -13.46
C ASP A 82 -2.44 6.98 -13.72
N GLU A 83 -3.27 6.03 -13.29
CA GLU A 83 -4.74 6.08 -13.37
C GLU A 83 -5.38 5.52 -12.10
N SER A 84 -6.60 5.94 -11.79
CA SER A 84 -7.34 5.47 -10.62
C SER A 84 -8.79 5.16 -10.94
N TYR A 85 -9.23 3.96 -10.52
CA TYR A 85 -10.62 3.52 -10.56
C TYR A 85 -11.12 3.23 -9.15
N ILE A 86 -12.34 3.70 -8.85
CA ILE A 86 -12.98 3.54 -7.55
C ILE A 86 -14.31 2.83 -7.75
N LEU A 87 -14.50 1.69 -7.09
CA LEU A 87 -15.78 1.00 -6.99
C LEU A 87 -16.54 1.55 -5.78
N SER A 88 -17.60 2.31 -6.04
CA SER A 88 -18.37 2.99 -5.00
C SER A 88 -19.86 2.85 -5.27
N ASP A 89 -20.52 2.00 -4.48
CA ASP A 89 -21.96 1.79 -4.50
C ASP A 89 -22.42 1.34 -3.10
N ARG A 90 -23.60 1.79 -2.65
CA ARG A 90 -24.16 1.36 -1.37
C ARG A 90 -24.43 -0.14 -1.32
N ARG A 91 -24.71 -0.77 -2.47
CA ARG A 91 -24.89 -2.22 -2.62
C ARG A 91 -23.62 -3.01 -2.29
N MET A 92 -22.44 -2.39 -2.36
CA MET A 92 -21.16 -3.02 -2.03
C MET A 92 -20.81 -2.92 -0.53
N ALA A 93 -21.64 -2.24 0.28
CA ALA A 93 -21.38 -2.03 1.69
C ALA A 93 -21.47 -3.34 2.48
N GLY A 94 -20.59 -3.49 3.48
CA GLY A 94 -20.57 -4.66 4.36
C GLY A 94 -20.03 -5.94 3.71
N ALA A 95 -19.40 -5.84 2.53
CA ALA A 95 -18.77 -6.97 1.86
C ALA A 95 -17.69 -7.62 2.72
N ASP A 96 -17.72 -8.95 2.80
CA ASP A 96 -16.60 -9.76 3.27
C ASP A 96 -15.53 -9.93 2.18
N THR A 97 -14.53 -10.79 2.42
CA THR A 97 -13.43 -10.96 1.47
C THR A 97 -13.90 -11.59 0.15
N TRP A 98 -14.88 -12.50 0.16
CA TRP A 98 -15.35 -13.16 -1.07
C TRP A 98 -16.12 -12.18 -1.95
N ALA A 99 -17.10 -11.47 -1.38
CA ALA A 99 -17.89 -10.48 -2.11
C ALA A 99 -17.01 -9.31 -2.60
N THR A 100 -16.03 -8.89 -1.80
CA THR A 100 -15.04 -7.88 -2.21
C THR A 100 -14.21 -8.39 -3.39
N SER A 101 -13.74 -9.63 -3.35
CA SER A 101 -12.88 -10.19 -4.40
C SER A 101 -13.60 -10.35 -5.73
N TYR A 102 -14.88 -10.79 -5.69
CA TYR A 102 -15.75 -10.81 -6.87
C TYR A 102 -15.96 -9.40 -7.44
N THR A 103 -16.24 -8.41 -6.59
CA THR A 103 -16.45 -7.03 -7.04
C THR A 103 -15.18 -6.46 -7.70
N LEU A 104 -14.01 -6.70 -7.10
CA LEU A 104 -12.72 -6.27 -7.64
C LEU A 104 -12.36 -6.99 -8.95
N SER A 105 -12.67 -8.28 -9.12
CA SER A 105 -12.36 -9.00 -10.36
C SER A 105 -13.14 -8.44 -11.57
N LEU A 106 -14.40 -8.04 -11.38
CA LEU A 106 -15.17 -7.33 -12.41
C LEU A 106 -14.58 -5.98 -12.76
N GLY A 107 -14.14 -5.21 -11.75
CA GLY A 107 -13.43 -3.95 -11.94
C GLY A 107 -12.16 -4.14 -12.76
N ILE A 108 -11.34 -5.14 -12.40
CA ILE A 108 -10.12 -5.52 -13.13
C ILE A 108 -10.42 -5.87 -14.59
N LYS A 109 -11.42 -6.75 -14.82
CA LYS A 109 -11.86 -7.14 -16.17
C LYS A 109 -12.23 -5.92 -17.02
N LYS A 110 -13.00 -4.99 -16.45
CA LYS A 110 -13.42 -3.76 -17.12
C LYS A 110 -12.23 -2.84 -17.42
N ILE A 111 -11.28 -2.68 -16.49
CA ILE A 111 -10.03 -1.91 -16.72
C ILE A 111 -9.25 -2.49 -17.90
N VAL A 112 -9.07 -3.81 -17.92
CA VAL A 112 -8.35 -4.50 -19.00
C VAL A 112 -9.06 -4.27 -20.34
N GLN A 113 -10.39 -4.41 -20.37
CA GLN A 113 -11.18 -4.17 -21.58
C GLN A 113 -11.02 -2.74 -22.11
N GLN A 114 -11.05 -1.72 -21.22
CA GLN A 114 -10.85 -0.32 -21.62
C GLN A 114 -9.47 -0.04 -22.23
N HIS A 115 -8.47 -0.87 -21.95
CA HIS A 115 -7.15 -0.78 -22.56
C HIS A 115 -6.99 -1.64 -23.81
N LEU A 116 -7.84 -2.66 -23.99
CA LEU A 116 -7.88 -3.50 -25.19
C LEU A 116 -8.66 -2.84 -26.32
N ASP A 117 -9.80 -2.22 -26.02
CA ASP A 117 -10.70 -1.61 -27.02
C ASP A 117 -10.00 -0.59 -27.93
N PRO A 118 -9.18 0.35 -27.42
CA PRO A 118 -8.42 1.29 -28.24
C PRO A 118 -7.48 0.60 -29.24
N ILE A 119 -6.83 -0.47 -28.82
CA ILE A 119 -5.90 -1.23 -29.68
C ILE A 119 -6.68 -2.03 -30.73
N ASN A 120 -7.80 -2.64 -30.35
CA ASN A 120 -8.69 -3.36 -31.27
C ASN A 120 -9.28 -2.43 -32.33
N GLU A 121 -9.64 -1.20 -31.94
CA GLU A 121 -10.13 -0.18 -32.86
C GLU A 121 -9.06 0.18 -33.90
N LEU A 122 -7.82 0.43 -33.46
CA LEU A 122 -6.70 0.71 -34.36
C LEU A 122 -6.37 -0.46 -35.29
N ILE A 123 -6.45 -1.70 -34.81
CA ILE A 123 -6.32 -2.90 -35.64
C ILE A 123 -7.42 -2.93 -36.70
N SER A 124 -8.68 -2.69 -36.31
CA SER A 124 -9.81 -2.70 -37.24
C SER A 124 -9.69 -1.66 -38.36
N ILE A 125 -9.13 -0.47 -38.09
CA ILE A 125 -8.90 0.57 -39.10
C ILE A 125 -7.95 0.06 -40.19
N LEU A 126 -6.86 -0.60 -39.80
CA LEU A 126 -5.88 -1.17 -40.73
C LEU A 126 -6.44 -2.39 -41.48
N GLU A 127 -7.17 -3.27 -40.81
CA GLU A 127 -7.79 -4.45 -41.44
C GLU A 127 -8.85 -4.08 -42.49
N ARG A 128 -9.54 -2.93 -42.31
CA ARG A 128 -10.49 -2.39 -43.29
C ARG A 128 -9.85 -1.59 -44.42
N GLY A 129 -8.53 -1.36 -44.36
CA GLY A 129 -7.83 -0.56 -45.36
C GLY A 129 -8.21 0.91 -45.37
N GLU A 130 -8.63 1.48 -44.24
CA GLU A 130 -9.05 2.89 -44.12
C GLU A 130 -7.89 3.92 -44.26
N GLY A 131 -6.66 3.44 -44.48
CA GLY A 131 -5.49 4.25 -44.79
C GLY A 131 -4.69 4.73 -43.57
N ALA A 132 -3.43 5.11 -43.82
CA ALA A 132 -2.49 5.52 -42.78
C ALA A 132 -2.91 6.84 -42.09
N GLU A 133 -3.50 7.78 -42.83
CA GLU A 133 -3.94 9.08 -42.28
C GLU A 133 -5.02 8.89 -41.21
N ARG A 134 -6.03 8.07 -41.51
CA ARG A 134 -7.12 7.76 -40.57
C ARG A 134 -6.61 7.04 -39.32
N PHE A 135 -5.68 6.09 -39.50
CA PHE A 135 -5.02 5.42 -38.38
C PHE A 135 -4.29 6.41 -37.47
N VAL A 136 -3.50 7.34 -38.03
CA VAL A 136 -2.72 8.30 -37.25
C VAL A 136 -3.61 9.32 -36.53
N GLU A 137 -4.67 9.79 -37.18
CA GLU A 137 -5.68 10.65 -36.55
C GLU A 137 -6.24 9.97 -35.30
N ARG A 138 -6.71 8.72 -35.44
CA ARG A 138 -7.30 8.01 -34.31
C ARG A 138 -6.28 7.66 -33.23
N ALA A 139 -5.07 7.26 -33.61
CA ALA A 139 -4.00 6.97 -32.66
C ALA A 139 -3.61 8.21 -31.84
N ARG A 140 -3.62 9.40 -32.46
CA ARG A 140 -3.40 10.68 -31.77
C ARG A 140 -4.48 10.97 -30.74
N ASP A 141 -5.75 10.78 -31.09
CA ASP A 141 -6.87 11.00 -30.16
C ASP A 141 -6.80 10.08 -28.94
N LEU A 142 -6.57 8.79 -29.20
CA LEU A 142 -6.41 7.79 -28.14
C LEU A 142 -5.18 8.07 -27.27
N TYR A 143 -4.09 8.55 -27.86
CA TYR A 143 -2.90 8.96 -27.11
C TYR A 143 -3.18 10.18 -26.23
N GLY A 144 -3.97 11.15 -26.71
CA GLY A 144 -4.44 12.29 -25.92
C GLY A 144 -5.30 11.87 -24.72
N GLN A 145 -6.07 10.79 -24.87
CA GLN A 145 -6.84 10.15 -23.79
C GLN A 145 -5.99 9.22 -22.91
N ASN A 146 -4.68 9.13 -23.15
CA ASN A 146 -3.75 8.24 -22.45
C ASN A 146 -4.06 6.74 -22.63
N LEU A 147 -4.73 6.36 -23.72
CA LEU A 147 -5.22 4.99 -23.96
C LEU A 147 -4.30 4.12 -24.82
N VAL A 148 -3.27 4.71 -25.45
CA VAL A 148 -2.26 3.96 -26.21
C VAL A 148 -0.84 4.35 -25.80
N PRO A 149 0.12 3.40 -25.79
CA PRO A 149 1.50 3.65 -25.43
C PRO A 149 2.29 4.37 -26.53
N HIS A 150 3.45 4.93 -26.18
CA HIS A 150 4.30 5.68 -27.10
C HIS A 150 4.70 4.91 -28.37
N ILE A 151 4.83 3.58 -28.30
CA ILE A 151 5.15 2.75 -29.46
C ILE A 151 4.10 2.88 -30.56
N VAL A 152 2.83 3.15 -30.21
CA VAL A 152 1.76 3.35 -31.18
C VAL A 152 1.86 4.75 -31.78
N TYR A 153 1.80 5.78 -30.92
CA TYR A 153 1.89 7.19 -31.28
C TYR A 153 2.57 7.96 -30.15
N SER A 154 3.36 8.99 -30.46
CA SER A 154 4.02 9.82 -29.46
C SER A 154 4.32 11.21 -29.97
N THR A 155 4.25 12.20 -29.08
CA THR A 155 4.68 13.58 -29.34
C THR A 155 6.10 13.87 -28.83
N LEU A 156 6.77 12.88 -28.22
CA LEU A 156 8.10 13.05 -27.65
C LEU A 156 9.17 13.19 -28.75
N PRO A 157 10.00 14.25 -28.75
CA PRO A 157 11.05 14.43 -29.77
C PRO A 157 12.03 13.26 -29.87
N THR A 158 12.33 12.60 -28.74
CA THR A 158 13.25 11.46 -28.67
C THR A 158 12.73 10.17 -29.31
N LEU A 159 11.41 10.10 -29.56
CA LEU A 159 10.72 8.96 -30.16
C LEU A 159 10.22 9.23 -31.59
N ARG A 160 10.45 10.42 -32.14
CA ARG A 160 10.10 10.75 -33.53
C ARG A 160 10.72 9.72 -34.49
N GLY A 161 9.90 9.18 -35.39
CA GLY A 161 10.30 8.19 -36.38
C GLY A 161 10.39 6.75 -35.83
N LYS A 162 10.05 6.53 -34.55
CA LYS A 162 10.11 5.20 -33.92
C LYS A 162 8.74 4.59 -33.66
N THR A 163 7.68 5.39 -33.74
CA THR A 163 6.31 4.95 -33.47
C THR A 163 5.71 4.22 -34.67
N VAL A 164 4.69 3.39 -34.45
CA VAL A 164 3.94 2.75 -35.54
C VAL A 164 3.36 3.81 -36.47
N SER A 165 2.80 4.89 -35.92
CA SER A 165 2.25 5.99 -36.70
C SER A 165 3.28 6.68 -37.59
N ASP A 166 4.46 7.03 -37.07
CA ASP A 166 5.50 7.72 -37.86
C ASP A 166 6.00 6.82 -39.02
N ARG A 167 6.29 5.57 -38.69
CA ARG A 167 6.90 4.60 -39.62
C ARG A 167 5.92 4.17 -40.72
N LEU A 168 4.62 4.11 -40.40
CA LEU A 168 3.57 3.82 -41.37
C LEU A 168 3.38 4.99 -42.35
N VAL A 169 3.38 6.23 -41.85
CA VAL A 169 3.24 7.43 -42.71
C VAL A 169 4.47 7.64 -43.59
N SER A 170 5.68 7.36 -43.10
CA SER A 170 6.90 7.46 -43.90
C SER A 170 7.06 6.32 -44.92
N GLY A 171 6.20 5.31 -44.89
CA GLY A 171 6.33 4.10 -45.71
C GLY A 171 7.49 3.19 -45.31
N GLU A 172 8.05 3.34 -44.11
CA GLU A 172 9.11 2.45 -43.60
C GLU A 172 8.56 1.05 -43.27
N ILE A 173 7.30 0.99 -42.82
CA ILE A 173 6.60 -0.26 -42.53
C ILE A 173 5.30 -0.35 -43.34
N THR A 174 4.88 -1.57 -43.64
CA THR A 174 3.60 -1.84 -44.28
C THR A 174 2.45 -1.82 -43.27
N ALA A 175 1.20 -1.83 -43.76
CA ALA A 175 0.03 -2.02 -42.90
C ALA A 175 0.06 -3.36 -42.16
N GLU A 176 0.58 -4.42 -42.79
CA GLU A 176 0.71 -5.75 -42.16
C GLU A 176 1.75 -5.74 -41.03
N ASP A 177 2.87 -5.03 -41.22
CA ASP A 177 3.87 -4.84 -40.16
C ASP A 177 3.28 -4.07 -38.97
N ALA A 178 2.51 -3.01 -39.24
CA ALA A 178 1.81 -2.25 -38.22
C ALA A 178 0.79 -3.12 -37.45
N LEU A 179 0.01 -3.94 -38.16
CA LEU A 179 -0.90 -4.91 -37.55
C LEU A 179 -0.17 -5.89 -36.63
N ASN A 180 0.97 -6.41 -37.06
CA ASN A 180 1.78 -7.31 -36.23
C ASN A 180 2.30 -6.64 -34.95
N ILE A 181 2.68 -5.36 -35.02
CA ILE A 181 3.08 -4.59 -33.83
C ILE A 181 1.87 -4.37 -32.91
N LEU A 182 0.72 -3.95 -33.44
CA LEU A 182 -0.49 -3.70 -32.64
C LEU A 182 -1.01 -4.98 -31.97
N ARG A 183 -0.96 -6.12 -32.67
CA ARG A 183 -1.30 -7.44 -32.10
C ARG A 183 -0.37 -7.77 -30.93
N ARG A 184 0.93 -7.48 -31.02
CA ARG A 184 1.87 -7.64 -29.89
C ARG A 184 1.52 -6.71 -28.72
N VAL A 185 1.21 -5.43 -28.99
CA VAL A 185 0.78 -4.47 -27.97
C VAL A 185 -0.50 -4.95 -27.27
N ARG A 186 -1.47 -5.48 -28.02
CA ARG A 186 -2.70 -6.08 -27.48
C ARG A 186 -2.39 -7.26 -26.56
N GLU A 187 -1.50 -8.16 -26.96
CA GLU A 187 -1.10 -9.29 -26.11
C GLU A 187 -0.33 -8.82 -24.85
N GLU A 188 0.47 -7.76 -24.92
CA GLU A 188 1.09 -7.18 -23.72
C GLU A 188 0.09 -6.57 -22.72
N VAL A 189 -1.07 -6.08 -23.19
CA VAL A 189 -2.16 -5.64 -22.31
C VAL A 189 -2.83 -6.84 -21.63
N ARG A 190 -2.98 -7.97 -22.34
CA ARG A 190 -3.50 -9.23 -21.77
C ARG A 190 -2.56 -9.85 -20.73
N LYS A 191 -1.26 -9.64 -20.86
CA LYS A 191 -0.21 -10.05 -19.91
C LYS A 191 -0.08 -9.05 -18.75
N PHE A 192 -1.18 -8.71 -18.09
CA PHE A 192 -1.19 -7.77 -16.96
C PHE A 192 -0.87 -8.44 -15.63
N VAL A 193 -0.45 -7.68 -14.64
CA VAL A 193 -0.22 -8.17 -13.27
C VAL A 193 -1.07 -7.38 -12.29
N VAL A 194 -1.69 -8.08 -11.33
CA VAL A 194 -2.43 -7.48 -10.22
C VAL A 194 -1.56 -7.55 -8.98
N ILE A 195 -1.40 -6.44 -8.27
CA ILE A 195 -0.54 -6.32 -7.09
C ILE A 195 -1.36 -5.78 -5.92
N ALA A 196 -1.32 -6.47 -4.77
CA ALA A 196 -1.99 -6.06 -3.55
C ALA A 196 -1.04 -6.14 -2.34
N GLY A 197 -1.35 -5.46 -1.24
CA GLY A 197 -0.67 -5.67 0.02
C GLY A 197 -0.97 -7.06 0.60
N ILE A 198 -0.09 -7.55 1.46
CA ILE A 198 -0.23 -8.89 2.06
C ILE A 198 -1.47 -9.07 2.93
N LYS A 199 -1.91 -8.00 3.61
CA LYS A 199 -3.13 -7.97 4.44
C LYS A 199 -3.58 -6.54 4.66
N THR A 200 -4.67 -6.36 5.40
CA THR A 200 -5.18 -5.05 5.82
C THR A 200 -5.01 -4.89 7.32
N SER A 201 -4.79 -3.67 7.82
CA SER A 201 -4.56 -3.46 9.27
C SER A 201 -5.81 -3.50 10.14
N ASP A 202 -7.00 -3.43 9.54
CA ASP A 202 -8.29 -3.45 10.24
C ASP A 202 -8.91 -4.85 10.27
N GLY A 203 -8.92 -5.56 9.14
CA GLY A 203 -9.50 -6.90 9.04
C GLY A 203 -8.48 -8.03 9.15
N GLU A 204 -7.21 -7.77 8.84
CA GLU A 204 -6.07 -8.70 8.98
C GLU A 204 -6.17 -10.07 8.28
N THR A 205 -7.23 -10.34 7.51
CA THR A 205 -7.50 -11.68 6.92
C THR A 205 -6.43 -12.16 5.94
N GLY A 206 -5.82 -11.25 5.17
CA GLY A 206 -4.85 -11.57 4.13
C GLY A 206 -5.41 -12.40 2.95
N SER A 207 -6.74 -12.55 2.85
CA SER A 207 -7.37 -13.48 1.90
C SER A 207 -7.81 -12.82 0.59
N THR A 208 -8.02 -11.50 0.56
CA THR A 208 -8.58 -10.81 -0.62
C THR A 208 -7.71 -10.94 -1.87
N GLY A 209 -6.38 -10.82 -1.77
CA GLY A 209 -5.50 -10.99 -2.93
C GLY A 209 -5.65 -12.35 -3.63
N PRO A 210 -5.46 -13.48 -2.91
CA PRO A 210 -5.68 -14.81 -3.47
C PRO A 210 -7.11 -15.04 -3.99
N GLN A 211 -8.12 -14.55 -3.27
CA GLN A 211 -9.52 -14.67 -3.71
C GLN A 211 -9.83 -13.84 -4.97
N VAL A 212 -9.17 -12.70 -5.18
CA VAL A 212 -9.25 -11.94 -6.43
C VAL A 212 -8.68 -12.76 -7.59
N ALA A 213 -7.60 -13.51 -7.39
CA ALA A 213 -7.04 -14.36 -8.43
C ALA A 213 -8.02 -15.45 -8.87
N GLU A 214 -8.69 -16.10 -7.91
CA GLU A 214 -9.71 -17.10 -8.17
C GLU A 214 -10.92 -16.48 -8.90
N ALA A 215 -11.46 -15.38 -8.37
CA ALA A 215 -12.58 -14.68 -8.99
C ALA A 215 -12.25 -14.19 -10.40
N LEU A 216 -11.02 -13.71 -10.62
CA LEU A 216 -10.57 -13.26 -11.94
C LEU A 216 -10.37 -14.43 -12.91
N SER A 217 -9.98 -15.60 -12.41
CA SER A 217 -9.90 -16.82 -13.23
C SER A 217 -11.26 -17.20 -13.81
N ILE A 218 -12.31 -17.11 -12.98
CA ILE A 218 -13.70 -17.32 -13.40
C ILE A 218 -14.11 -16.26 -14.41
N GLU A 219 -13.85 -14.98 -14.12
CA GLU A 219 -14.28 -13.86 -14.95
C GLU A 219 -13.63 -13.82 -16.34
N LEU A 220 -12.38 -14.28 -16.44
CA LEU A 220 -11.64 -14.34 -17.71
C LEU A 220 -11.73 -15.70 -18.42
N GLY A 221 -12.22 -16.73 -17.74
CA GLY A 221 -12.26 -18.10 -18.28
C GLY A 221 -10.88 -18.72 -18.49
N ILE A 222 -9.84 -18.22 -17.81
CA ILE A 222 -8.45 -18.73 -17.87
C ILE A 222 -7.86 -18.78 -16.46
N PRO A 223 -6.91 -19.69 -16.17
CA PRO A 223 -6.25 -19.71 -14.86
C PRO A 223 -5.42 -18.44 -14.63
N VAL A 224 -5.65 -17.76 -13.51
CA VAL A 224 -4.85 -16.63 -13.04
C VAL A 224 -4.11 -17.04 -11.75
N PRO A 225 -2.81 -17.39 -11.82
CA PRO A 225 -2.06 -17.81 -10.65
C PRO A 225 -1.89 -16.68 -9.63
N SER A 226 -1.86 -17.07 -8.35
CA SER A 226 -1.58 -16.17 -7.24
C SER A 226 -0.30 -16.56 -6.50
N VAL A 227 0.56 -15.60 -6.19
CA VAL A 227 1.70 -15.80 -5.28
C VAL A 227 1.65 -14.81 -4.13
N THR A 228 1.71 -15.34 -2.91
CA THR A 228 1.69 -14.57 -1.67
C THR A 228 3.07 -14.42 -1.05
N TYR A 229 3.22 -13.48 -0.11
CA TYR A 229 4.47 -13.22 0.62
C TYR A 229 5.65 -12.82 -0.27
N VAL A 230 5.39 -12.16 -1.40
CA VAL A 230 6.42 -11.75 -2.36
C VAL A 230 7.32 -10.68 -1.72
N ARG A 231 8.62 -10.94 -1.71
CA ARG A 231 9.67 -10.04 -1.16
C ARG A 231 10.63 -9.51 -2.22
N ASP A 232 10.69 -10.13 -3.39
CA ASP A 232 11.36 -9.60 -4.58
C ASP A 232 10.62 -10.08 -5.83
N LEU A 233 10.65 -9.29 -6.90
CA LEU A 233 9.99 -9.61 -8.16
C LEU A 233 10.69 -8.97 -9.36
N ASP A 234 10.73 -9.67 -10.48
CA ASP A 234 11.05 -9.17 -11.83
C ASP A 234 10.04 -9.65 -12.86
N ALA A 235 10.08 -9.09 -14.06
CA ALA A 235 9.28 -9.60 -15.17
C ALA A 235 10.09 -9.80 -16.45
N ASP A 236 9.64 -10.74 -17.26
CA ASP A 236 9.91 -10.82 -18.69
C ASP A 236 8.58 -10.69 -19.42
N VAL A 237 8.26 -9.46 -19.84
CA VAL A 237 6.98 -9.12 -20.48
C VAL A 237 6.85 -9.78 -21.86
N GLU A 238 7.96 -9.97 -22.57
CA GLU A 238 7.95 -10.65 -23.87
C GLU A 238 7.59 -12.13 -23.69
N ALA A 239 8.28 -12.82 -22.78
CA ALA A 239 7.99 -14.21 -22.43
C ALA A 239 6.64 -14.37 -21.69
N GLY A 240 6.06 -13.29 -21.16
CA GLY A 240 4.83 -13.32 -20.40
C GLY A 240 5.01 -13.97 -19.02
N GLN A 241 6.12 -13.68 -18.36
CA GLN A 241 6.50 -14.30 -17.08
C GLN A 241 6.85 -13.25 -16.04
N VAL A 242 6.57 -13.56 -14.77
CA VAL A 242 7.08 -12.86 -13.60
C VAL A 242 7.92 -13.84 -12.78
N TYR A 243 9.07 -13.38 -12.32
CA TYR A 243 9.94 -14.13 -11.41
C TYR A 243 9.82 -13.53 -10.03
N VAL A 244 9.45 -14.33 -9.04
CA VAL A 244 9.22 -13.83 -7.67
C VAL A 244 10.00 -14.64 -6.66
N GLU A 245 10.49 -13.97 -5.63
CA GLU A 245 11.01 -14.61 -4.42
C GLU A 245 10.02 -14.38 -3.28
N ARG A 246 9.68 -15.44 -2.55
CA ARG A 246 8.86 -15.36 -1.33
C ARG A 246 9.52 -16.09 -0.17
N ARG A 247 9.20 -15.65 1.05
CA ARG A 247 9.61 -16.32 2.28
C ARG A 247 8.38 -16.84 3.02
N LEU A 248 8.38 -18.13 3.37
CA LEU A 248 7.35 -18.79 4.17
C LEU A 248 8.04 -19.43 5.38
N GLY A 249 7.97 -18.77 6.54
CA GLY A 249 8.72 -19.19 7.72
C GLY A 249 10.23 -19.16 7.46
N ASP A 250 10.87 -20.34 7.52
CA ASP A 250 12.28 -20.58 7.26
C ASP A 250 12.59 -20.94 5.79
N LEU A 251 11.57 -21.10 4.94
CA LEU A 251 11.73 -21.44 3.53
C LEU A 251 11.77 -20.19 2.63
N ILE A 252 12.77 -20.11 1.75
CA ILE A 252 12.81 -19.14 0.64
C ILE A 252 12.53 -19.89 -0.67
N GLN A 253 11.56 -19.40 -1.44
CA GLN A 253 11.19 -19.97 -2.74
C GLN A 253 11.36 -18.93 -3.84
N ARG A 254 11.93 -19.36 -4.97
CA ARG A 254 11.91 -18.61 -6.23
C ARG A 254 10.95 -19.30 -7.19
N LEU A 255 10.03 -18.53 -7.75
CA LEU A 255 8.95 -19.04 -8.60
C LEU A 255 8.95 -18.26 -9.91
N GLN A 256 8.73 -19.00 -11.00
CA GLN A 256 8.38 -18.43 -12.31
C GLN A 256 6.86 -18.56 -12.49
N VAL A 257 6.20 -17.46 -12.83
CA VAL A 257 4.74 -17.35 -12.84
C VAL A 257 4.28 -16.76 -14.17
N PRO A 258 3.37 -17.41 -14.91
CA PRO A 258 2.86 -16.84 -16.15
C PRO A 258 1.95 -15.64 -15.88
N LEU A 259 1.91 -14.71 -16.84
CA LEU A 259 0.97 -13.58 -16.87
C LEU A 259 -0.33 -13.97 -17.63
N PRO A 260 -1.50 -13.47 -17.21
CA PRO A 260 -1.71 -12.59 -16.07
C PRO A 260 -1.65 -13.31 -14.72
N CYS A 261 -1.26 -12.60 -13.66
CA CYS A 261 -1.18 -13.17 -12.30
C CYS A 261 -1.52 -12.14 -11.21
N VAL A 262 -1.74 -12.63 -9.98
CA VAL A 262 -1.95 -11.82 -8.79
C VAL A 262 -0.80 -12.02 -7.80
N LEU A 263 -0.22 -10.93 -7.29
CA LEU A 263 0.88 -10.96 -6.33
C LEU A 263 0.47 -10.23 -5.05
N THR A 264 0.70 -10.83 -3.88
CA THR A 264 0.61 -10.11 -2.60
C THR A 264 1.98 -9.81 -2.03
N ILE A 265 2.24 -8.51 -1.83
CA ILE A 265 3.57 -8.00 -1.50
C ILE A 265 3.76 -7.96 0.01
N SER A 266 4.83 -8.62 0.47
CA SER A 266 5.25 -8.65 1.86
C SER A 266 5.83 -7.30 2.30
N THR A 267 5.80 -7.03 3.61
CA THR A 267 6.48 -5.89 4.23
C THR A 267 8.01 -5.94 4.08
N GLU A 268 8.55 -7.13 3.80
CA GLU A 268 9.97 -7.34 3.48
C GLU A 268 10.37 -6.85 2.09
N TYR A 269 9.42 -6.53 1.20
CA TYR A 269 9.72 -6.10 -0.16
C TYR A 269 10.65 -4.89 -0.19
N ARG A 270 11.65 -4.96 -1.07
CA ARG A 270 12.58 -3.85 -1.36
C ARG A 270 12.70 -3.73 -2.88
N PRO A 271 12.40 -2.55 -3.46
CA PRO A 271 12.45 -2.37 -4.90
C PRO A 271 13.90 -2.38 -5.39
N ARG A 272 14.10 -3.00 -6.55
CA ARG A 272 15.37 -2.92 -7.26
C ARG A 272 15.46 -1.61 -8.04
N VAL A 273 16.68 -1.23 -8.42
CA VAL A 273 16.90 -0.10 -9.32
C VAL A 273 16.91 -0.63 -10.76
N PRO A 274 16.00 -0.16 -11.64
CA PRO A 274 16.00 -0.59 -13.03
C PRO A 274 17.30 -0.22 -13.75
N SER A 275 17.86 -1.16 -14.53
CA SER A 275 19.05 -0.91 -15.34
C SER A 275 18.76 0.09 -16.48
N LEU A 276 19.81 0.70 -17.06
CA LEU A 276 19.65 1.62 -18.20
C LEU A 276 19.02 0.95 -19.43
N LYS A 277 19.30 -0.35 -19.65
CA LYS A 277 18.71 -1.13 -20.76
C LYS A 277 17.20 -1.26 -20.58
N MET A 278 16.75 -1.56 -19.37
CA MET A 278 15.34 -1.65 -19.01
C MET A 278 14.63 -0.32 -19.25
N LYS A 279 15.22 0.79 -18.79
CA LYS A 279 14.64 2.14 -18.97
C LYS A 279 14.43 2.52 -20.43
N LYS A 280 15.34 2.16 -21.35
CA LYS A 280 15.18 2.45 -22.79
C LYS A 280 13.93 1.80 -23.38
N ARG A 281 13.71 0.52 -23.07
CA ARG A 281 12.49 -0.18 -23.48
C ARG A 281 11.27 0.43 -22.79
N ALA A 282 11.35 0.69 -21.48
CA ALA A 282 10.25 1.23 -20.71
C ALA A 282 9.68 2.51 -21.34
N ILE A 283 10.55 3.45 -21.75
CA ILE A 283 10.14 4.71 -22.40
C ILE A 283 9.27 4.47 -23.63
N LEU A 284 9.59 3.47 -24.47
CA LEU A 284 8.83 3.19 -25.68
C LEU A 284 7.44 2.61 -25.39
N TYR A 285 7.29 1.87 -24.29
CA TYR A 285 6.03 1.24 -23.89
C TYR A 285 5.26 2.03 -22.83
N SER A 286 5.80 3.14 -22.34
CA SER A 286 5.13 4.07 -21.43
C SER A 286 4.01 4.84 -22.12
N TYR A 287 3.22 5.52 -21.30
CA TYR A 287 2.08 6.34 -21.72
C TYR A 287 2.38 7.82 -21.51
N ALA A 288 1.60 8.67 -22.17
CA ALA A 288 1.85 10.11 -22.28
C ALA A 288 1.95 10.83 -20.94
N ARG A 289 1.06 10.49 -20.00
CA ARG A 289 0.91 11.22 -18.74
C ARG A 289 0.18 10.41 -17.68
N LYS A 290 0.15 10.95 -16.46
CA LYS A 290 -0.82 10.56 -15.42
C LYS A 290 -2.18 11.21 -15.72
N VAL A 291 -3.26 10.50 -15.42
CA VAL A 291 -4.65 10.99 -15.44
C VAL A 291 -5.05 11.27 -14.00
N TYR A 292 -5.04 12.55 -13.60
CA TYR A 292 -5.20 12.99 -12.21
C TYR A 292 -6.64 12.93 -11.68
N GLU A 293 -7.58 12.40 -12.47
CA GLU A 293 -8.98 12.26 -12.09
C GLU A 293 -9.31 10.78 -11.88
N SER A 294 -9.89 10.45 -10.73
CA SER A 294 -10.36 9.09 -10.45
C SER A 294 -11.70 8.83 -11.11
N VAL A 295 -11.79 7.75 -11.88
CA VAL A 295 -13.05 7.26 -12.44
C VAL A 295 -13.81 6.49 -11.36
N VAL A 296 -15.09 6.82 -11.16
CA VAL A 296 -15.95 6.13 -10.18
C VAL A 296 -16.93 5.24 -10.92
N TRP A 297 -17.00 3.97 -10.54
CA TRP A 297 -17.96 2.99 -11.04
C TRP A 297 -18.87 2.49 -9.92
N ASN A 298 -20.15 2.44 -10.22
CA ASN A 298 -21.16 1.80 -9.38
C ASN A 298 -21.31 0.31 -9.78
N ALA A 299 -22.22 -0.42 -9.13
CA ALA A 299 -22.36 -1.86 -9.39
C ALA A 299 -22.82 -2.16 -10.83
N ASP A 300 -23.69 -1.32 -11.41
CA ASP A 300 -24.20 -1.52 -12.76
C ASP A 300 -23.10 -1.28 -13.81
N ALA A 301 -22.23 -0.30 -13.58
CA ALA A 301 -21.12 0.00 -14.48
C ALA A 301 -20.14 -1.17 -14.63
N ILE A 302 -19.96 -1.99 -13.60
CA ILE A 302 -19.14 -3.21 -13.66
C ILE A 302 -19.94 -4.49 -13.96
N GLY A 303 -21.26 -4.38 -14.14
CA GLY A 303 -22.14 -5.52 -14.38
C GLY A 303 -22.21 -6.50 -13.20
N ALA A 304 -22.10 -6.00 -11.97
CA ALA A 304 -22.11 -6.85 -10.78
C ALA A 304 -23.49 -7.42 -10.47
N ASP A 305 -23.54 -8.70 -10.13
CA ASP A 305 -24.73 -9.35 -9.59
C ASP A 305 -25.01 -8.80 -8.16
N PRO A 306 -26.18 -8.17 -7.92
CA PRO A 306 -26.54 -7.64 -6.60
C PRO A 306 -26.53 -8.68 -5.48
N GLN A 307 -26.69 -9.98 -5.81
CA GLN A 307 -26.65 -11.08 -4.84
C GLN A 307 -25.23 -11.56 -4.52
N LYS A 308 -24.20 -11.03 -5.19
CA LYS A 308 -22.79 -11.42 -5.00
C LYS A 308 -21.91 -10.28 -4.48
N ILE A 309 -22.50 -9.12 -4.22
CA ILE A 309 -21.80 -7.94 -3.70
C ILE A 309 -22.33 -7.52 -2.33
N GLY A 310 -21.50 -6.78 -1.60
CA GLY A 310 -21.85 -6.29 -0.27
C GLY A 310 -22.19 -7.40 0.71
N LEU A 311 -22.93 -7.03 1.75
CA LEU A 311 -23.38 -7.98 2.76
C LEU A 311 -24.26 -9.10 2.18
N ALA A 312 -25.09 -8.80 1.17
CA ALA A 312 -26.00 -9.77 0.56
C ALA A 312 -25.25 -10.94 -0.11
N GLY A 313 -24.11 -10.66 -0.74
CA GLY A 313 -23.24 -11.69 -1.32
C GLY A 313 -22.18 -12.24 -0.40
N SER A 314 -22.09 -11.78 0.85
CA SER A 314 -21.05 -12.21 1.77
C SER A 314 -21.41 -13.56 2.40
N PRO A 315 -20.60 -14.63 2.21
CA PRO A 315 -20.80 -15.89 2.91
C PRO A 315 -20.55 -15.78 4.42
N THR A 316 -19.83 -14.76 4.89
CA THR A 316 -19.55 -14.53 6.30
C THR A 316 -20.23 -13.27 6.83
N ILE A 317 -20.58 -13.28 8.12
CA ILE A 317 -21.21 -12.14 8.81
C ILE A 317 -20.44 -11.89 10.11
N VAL A 318 -20.12 -10.63 10.38
CA VAL A 318 -19.43 -10.23 11.60
C VAL A 318 -20.41 -10.29 12.77
N GLY A 319 -20.11 -11.13 13.76
CA GLY A 319 -20.86 -11.20 15.01
C GLY A 319 -20.61 -10.00 15.94
N PRO A 320 -21.24 -9.96 17.12
CA PRO A 320 -21.04 -8.89 18.09
C PRO A 320 -19.56 -8.77 18.49
N GLY A 321 -19.01 -7.55 18.42
CA GLY A 321 -17.66 -7.26 18.91
C GLY A 321 -17.65 -7.18 20.43
N ILE A 322 -16.69 -7.85 21.07
CA ILE A 322 -16.45 -7.77 22.51
C ILE A 322 -15.09 -7.12 22.69
N ASP A 323 -15.05 -5.98 23.41
CA ASP A 323 -13.78 -5.41 23.85
C ASP A 323 -13.22 -6.29 24.98
N ILE A 324 -12.13 -6.99 24.68
CA ILE A 324 -11.43 -7.86 25.65
C ILE A 324 -10.57 -7.06 26.63
N GLY A 325 -10.49 -5.73 26.46
CA GLY A 325 -9.65 -4.84 27.24
C GLY A 325 -8.15 -5.10 27.00
N THR A 326 -7.34 -4.19 27.52
CA THR A 326 -5.91 -4.47 27.71
C THR A 326 -5.71 -5.03 29.11
N PRO A 327 -4.87 -6.08 29.29
CA PRO A 327 -4.45 -6.48 30.63
C PRO A 327 -3.97 -5.26 31.42
N PRO A 328 -4.30 -5.14 32.72
CA PRO A 328 -3.85 -4.01 33.51
C PRO A 328 -2.31 -4.00 33.53
N VAL A 329 -1.73 -3.01 32.86
CA VAL A 329 -0.28 -2.80 32.88
C VAL A 329 0.01 -1.78 33.98
N GLN A 330 0.79 -2.18 34.98
CA GLN A 330 1.37 -1.22 35.92
C GLN A 330 2.46 -0.44 35.18
N LYS A 331 2.11 0.75 34.70
CA LYS A 331 3.08 1.66 34.09
C LYS A 331 3.88 2.36 35.18
N ILE A 332 5.08 1.87 35.46
CA ILE A 332 6.04 2.57 36.33
C ILE A 332 6.71 3.65 35.47
N VAL A 333 6.40 4.91 35.77
CA VAL A 333 7.02 6.08 35.11
C VAL A 333 7.76 6.84 36.18
N GLY A 334 9.06 7.09 35.98
CA GLY A 334 9.87 7.88 36.89
C GLY A 334 10.80 8.82 36.14
N THR A 335 10.82 10.09 36.54
CA THR A 335 12.04 10.91 36.61
C THR A 335 12.00 11.64 37.95
N THR A 336 12.06 10.87 39.04
CA THR A 336 12.02 11.48 40.37
C THR A 336 13.43 11.90 40.71
N ARG A 337 13.68 13.21 40.68
CA ARG A 337 14.88 13.78 41.26
C ARG A 337 14.76 13.62 42.76
N VAL A 338 15.66 12.83 43.33
CA VAL A 338 15.64 12.48 44.75
C VAL A 338 16.97 12.79 45.39
N LEU A 339 16.97 12.96 46.71
CA LEU A 339 18.22 13.03 47.47
C LEU A 339 18.97 11.69 47.40
N ALA A 340 20.23 11.75 46.97
CA ALA A 340 21.09 10.57 46.82
C ALA A 340 21.46 9.92 48.17
N SER A 341 21.42 10.70 49.24
CA SER A 341 21.72 10.30 50.62
C SER A 341 20.89 11.11 51.61
N ARG A 342 20.88 10.70 52.88
CA ARG A 342 20.33 11.51 53.98
C ARG A 342 21.10 12.82 54.09
N VAL A 343 20.37 13.90 54.35
CA VAL A 343 20.90 15.27 54.52
C VAL A 343 20.57 15.72 55.94
N GLU A 344 21.62 16.00 56.72
CA GLU A 344 21.49 16.56 58.06
C GLU A 344 21.01 18.02 58.02
N PRO A 345 20.46 18.56 59.13
CA PRO A 345 19.94 19.92 59.15
C PRO A 345 21.01 20.96 58.76
N PHE A 346 20.61 21.95 57.95
CA PHE A 346 21.49 23.03 57.50
C PHE A 346 20.77 24.38 57.54
N GLU A 347 21.53 25.46 57.68
CA GLU A 347 20.99 26.82 57.64
C GLU A 347 21.20 27.46 56.26
N LEU A 348 20.16 28.10 55.75
CA LEU A 348 20.18 28.87 54.51
C LEU A 348 19.30 30.11 54.70
N ASN A 349 19.84 31.30 54.42
CA ASN A 349 19.12 32.59 54.53
C ASN A 349 18.42 32.82 55.89
N GLY A 350 19.02 32.36 57.00
CA GLY A 350 18.45 32.50 58.34
C GLY A 350 17.30 31.55 58.67
N LYS A 351 17.07 30.52 57.85
CA LYS A 351 16.12 29.44 58.07
C LYS A 351 16.85 28.10 58.14
N THR A 352 16.39 27.21 59.02
CA THR A 352 16.91 25.85 59.12
C THR A 352 16.07 24.91 58.25
N TYR A 353 16.73 24.10 57.43
CA TYR A 353 16.14 23.10 56.54
C TYR A 353 16.64 21.70 56.91
N GLY A 354 15.80 20.68 56.73
CA GLY A 354 16.10 19.29 57.07
C GLY A 354 15.74 18.90 58.52
N PRO A 355 16.09 17.67 58.96
CA PRO A 355 16.78 16.64 58.18
C PRO A 355 15.90 16.08 57.06
N TYR A 356 16.51 15.65 55.96
CA TYR A 356 15.83 14.99 54.86
C TYR A 356 16.41 13.59 54.65
N GLU A 357 15.55 12.58 54.52
CA GLU A 357 16.00 11.20 54.33
C GLU A 357 16.46 10.94 52.88
N ARG A 358 17.24 9.87 52.68
CA ARG A 358 17.57 9.37 51.33
C ARG A 358 16.27 9.07 50.58
N PHE A 359 16.23 9.34 49.28
CA PHE A 359 15.05 9.20 48.40
C PHE A 359 13.91 10.21 48.63
N THR A 360 14.07 11.21 49.52
CA THR A 360 13.16 12.37 49.57
C THR A 360 13.11 13.04 48.20
N ARG A 361 11.89 13.30 47.68
CA ARG A 361 11.71 13.92 46.37
C ARG A 361 12.05 15.40 46.44
N LEU A 362 12.72 15.91 45.42
CA LEU A 362 13.09 17.32 45.36
C LEU A 362 11.86 18.25 45.30
N GLU A 363 10.76 17.76 44.73
CA GLU A 363 9.46 18.46 44.64
C GLU A 363 8.79 18.66 46.02
N ASP A 364 9.14 17.83 47.01
CA ASP A 364 8.62 17.92 48.37
C ASP A 364 9.42 18.90 49.25
N LEU A 365 10.53 19.45 48.71
CA LEU A 365 11.41 20.40 49.41
C LEU A 365 11.06 21.85 49.05
N PRO A 366 11.24 22.81 49.99
CA PRO A 366 11.18 24.23 49.66
C PRO A 366 12.14 24.58 48.51
N GLU A 367 11.72 25.42 47.57
CA GLU A 367 12.45 25.72 46.33
C GLU A 367 13.92 26.15 46.55
N GLU A 368 14.17 26.97 47.57
CA GLU A 368 15.52 27.40 47.95
C GLU A 368 16.40 26.23 48.43
N ALA A 369 15.83 25.30 49.20
CA ALA A 369 16.52 24.11 49.68
C ALA A 369 16.74 23.08 48.56
N ALA A 370 15.74 22.87 47.70
CA ALA A 370 15.82 22.02 46.53
C ALA A 370 16.97 22.46 45.61
N LYS A 371 17.03 23.76 45.29
CA LYS A 371 18.08 24.34 44.45
C LYS A 371 19.47 24.26 45.10
N HIS A 372 19.56 24.54 46.41
CA HIS A 372 20.81 24.42 47.15
C HIS A 372 21.36 22.98 47.14
N LEU A 373 20.50 21.97 47.34
CA LEU A 373 20.91 20.56 47.34
C LEU A 373 21.25 20.05 45.94
N GLU A 374 20.57 20.57 44.92
CA GLU A 374 20.88 20.32 43.51
C GLU A 374 22.26 20.87 43.11
N GLU A 375 22.57 22.11 43.46
CA GLU A 375 23.87 22.76 43.18
C GLU A 375 25.03 22.03 43.87
N ARG A 376 24.78 21.38 45.01
CA ARG A 376 25.77 20.56 45.74
C ARG A 376 25.90 19.13 45.19
N GLY A 377 25.17 18.79 44.12
CA GLY A 377 25.23 17.45 43.51
C GLY A 377 24.63 16.35 44.39
N LEU A 378 23.79 16.69 45.36
CA LEU A 378 23.15 15.73 46.27
C LEU A 378 21.87 15.13 45.71
N VAL A 379 21.57 15.40 44.44
CA VAL A 379 20.35 15.00 43.75
C VAL A 379 20.70 14.01 42.66
N LYS A 380 19.97 12.90 42.60
CA LYS A 380 20.09 11.92 41.52
C LYS A 380 18.72 11.60 40.91
N ILE A 381 18.74 11.01 39.72
CA ILE A 381 17.55 10.40 39.14
C ILE A 381 17.33 9.06 39.83
N PHE A 382 16.14 8.84 40.38
CA PHE A 382 15.74 7.56 40.94
C PHE A 382 15.70 6.49 39.83
N SER A 383 16.56 5.48 39.93
CA SER A 383 16.71 4.44 38.90
C SER A 383 15.89 3.18 39.21
N LEU A 384 15.88 2.22 38.28
CA LEU A 384 15.26 0.91 38.53
C LEU A 384 15.99 0.15 39.64
N GLU A 385 17.31 0.27 39.72
CA GLU A 385 18.13 -0.33 40.77
C GLU A 385 17.79 0.23 42.15
N ASP A 386 17.54 1.55 42.26
CA ASP A 386 17.10 2.18 43.51
C ASP A 386 15.74 1.65 43.98
N LEU A 387 14.80 1.46 43.06
CA LEU A 387 13.50 0.88 43.37
C LEU A 387 13.64 -0.55 43.90
N VAL A 388 14.55 -1.35 43.32
CA VAL A 388 14.82 -2.71 43.78
C VAL A 388 15.49 -2.69 45.16
N GLU A 389 16.45 -1.79 45.41
CA GLU A 389 17.10 -1.62 46.72
C GLU A 389 16.10 -1.16 47.79
N GLU A 390 15.20 -0.23 47.49
CA GLU A 390 14.20 0.27 48.44
C GLU A 390 13.17 -0.81 48.79
N LEU A 391 12.67 -1.55 47.79
CA LEU A 391 11.65 -2.58 48.01
C LEU A 391 12.22 -3.88 48.63
N PHE A 392 13.45 -4.25 48.29
CA PHE A 392 14.02 -5.57 48.62
C PHE A 392 15.39 -5.55 49.31
N GLY A 393 16.03 -4.39 49.47
CA GLY A 393 17.39 -4.29 50.03
C GLY A 393 17.51 -4.78 51.47
N GLY A 394 16.44 -4.70 52.26
CA GLY A 394 16.37 -5.32 53.60
C GLY A 394 16.35 -6.85 53.57
N TRP A 395 15.88 -7.46 52.48
CA TRP A 395 15.78 -8.91 52.31
C TRP A 395 17.06 -9.51 51.72
N ILE A 396 17.81 -8.73 50.92
CA ILE A 396 19.08 -9.16 50.30
C ILE A 396 20.22 -9.26 51.32
N LYS A 397 20.17 -8.52 52.44
CA LYS A 397 21.17 -8.61 53.52
C LYS A 397 21.12 -9.90 54.34
N VAL A 398 20.04 -10.69 54.26
CA VAL A 398 19.86 -11.88 55.12
C VAL A 398 20.59 -13.13 54.58
N ALA A 399 21.15 -13.09 53.36
CA ALA A 399 21.80 -14.25 52.74
C ALA A 399 23.33 -14.30 52.90
N GLY A 400 23.96 -13.38 53.63
CA GLY A 400 25.42 -13.18 53.63
C GLY A 400 26.16 -13.23 54.96
N GLU A 401 25.50 -13.19 56.11
CA GLU A 401 26.20 -13.22 57.41
C GLU A 401 26.15 -14.62 58.04
N GLN A 402 27.14 -15.45 57.70
CA GLN A 402 27.71 -16.36 58.68
C GLN A 402 28.55 -15.53 59.66
N ARG A 403 28.34 -15.69 60.97
CA ARG A 403 29.39 -16.14 61.91
C ARG A 403 28.90 -16.28 63.36
N VAL A 404 29.21 -17.49 63.88
CA VAL A 404 29.56 -17.93 65.25
C VAL A 404 28.52 -17.74 66.35
#